data_AF-A0A374W4I2-F1
#
_entry.id   AF-A0A374W4I2-F1
#
_cell.length_a   1.000
_cell.length_b   1.000
_cell.length_c   1.000
_cell.angle_alpha   90.00
_cell.angle_beta   90.00
_cell.angle_gamma   90.00
#
_symmetry.space_group_name_H-M   'P 1'
#
loop_
_entity.id
_entity.type
_entity.pdbx_description
1 polymer ?
#
loop_
_entity_poly.entity_id
_entity_poly.type
_entity_poly.pdbx_seq_one_letter_code
_entity_poly.pdbx_strand_id
1 'polypeptide(L)'
;MAQDMQDAGNVSAELDAMVCDLIGAFLDDLAAGENPGVVVAIEDAASNRYLAALDEDGEEACLEAATNFISEHKMGLKDEGLGRIARYAIGYTGCVEIDGGYHDALLVSFFETTLESGFSAYVLYEGMGAGDGFMWSDPEPAGEETPLI
;
A
#
# COMPACT_ATOMS: atom_id res chain seq x y z
N MET A 1 24.72 -13.25 16.99
CA MET A 1 24.98 -12.69 15.66
C MET A 1 23.90 -13.34 14.79
N ALA A 2 22.80 -12.72 14.37
CA ALA A 2 22.57 -11.35 13.96
C ALA A 2 21.50 -10.64 14.82
N GLN A 3 21.79 -9.40 15.17
CA GLN A 3 20.79 -8.39 15.52
C GLN A 3 20.49 -7.69 14.21
N ASP A 4 19.29 -7.90 13.65
CA ASP A 4 18.56 -6.93 12.83
C ASP A 4 17.12 -7.45 12.66
N MET A 5 16.35 -7.38 13.74
CA MET A 5 14.88 -7.46 13.76
C MET A 5 14.36 -6.09 14.23
N GLN A 6 15.05 -5.03 13.82
CA GLN A 6 14.78 -3.65 14.18
C GLN A 6 14.15 -3.05 12.92
N ASP A 7 12.83 -3.02 12.75
CA ASP A 7 12.04 -1.86 13.16
C ASP A 7 10.51 -2.13 13.18
N ALA A 8 10.07 -3.35 13.51
CA ALA A 8 8.63 -3.63 13.69
C ALA A 8 7.99 -2.89 14.89
N GLY A 9 8.75 -2.02 15.57
CA GLY A 9 8.30 -1.23 16.73
C GLY A 9 7.85 0.20 16.41
N ASN A 10 7.92 0.62 15.14
CA ASN A 10 7.62 2.00 14.75
C ASN A 10 6.24 2.18 14.09
N VAL A 11 5.68 1.11 13.51
CA VAL A 11 4.35 1.13 12.87
C VAL A 11 3.26 0.94 13.93
N SER A 12 2.28 1.83 13.97
CA SER A 12 1.11 1.71 14.86
C SER A 12 0.24 0.52 14.44
N ALA A 13 -0.43 -0.11 15.41
CA ALA A 13 -1.38 -1.19 15.15
C ALA A 13 -2.51 -0.78 14.18
N GLU A 14 -2.86 0.51 14.14
CA GLU A 14 -3.84 1.04 13.20
C GLU A 14 -3.31 1.05 11.76
N LEU A 15 -2.04 1.44 11.56
CA LEU A 15 -1.40 1.45 10.25
C LEU A 15 -1.15 0.02 9.76
N ASP A 16 -0.65 -0.85 10.63
CA ASP A 16 -0.47 -2.28 10.35
C ASP A 16 -1.80 -2.92 9.91
N ALA A 17 -2.88 -2.69 10.66
CA ALA A 17 -4.21 -3.19 10.31
C ALA A 17 -4.73 -2.62 8.98
N MET A 18 -4.47 -1.35 8.68
CA MET A 18 -4.82 -0.76 7.38
C MET A 18 -4.06 -1.41 6.24
N VAL A 19 -2.74 -1.55 6.37
CA VAL A 19 -1.89 -2.14 5.33
C VAL A 19 -2.29 -3.60 5.09
N CYS A 20 -2.54 -4.36 6.16
CA CYS A 20 -2.98 -5.75 6.06
C CYS A 20 -4.35 -5.89 5.40
N ASP A 21 -5.31 -5.02 5.74
CA ASP A 21 -6.63 -4.96 5.11
C ASP A 21 -6.53 -4.61 3.62
N LEU A 22 -5.71 -3.62 3.27
CA LEU A 22 -5.46 -3.20 1.90
C LEU A 22 -4.81 -4.32 1.08
N ILE A 23 -3.75 -4.96 1.60
CA ILE A 23 -3.10 -6.10 0.93
C ILE A 23 -4.11 -7.24 0.74
N GLY A 24 -4.88 -7.57 1.79
CA GLY A 24 -5.87 -8.64 1.74
C GLY A 24 -6.94 -8.41 0.68
N ALA A 25 -7.50 -7.20 0.60
CA ALA A 25 -8.46 -6.83 -0.43
C ALA A 25 -7.84 -6.92 -1.83
N PHE A 26 -6.64 -6.38 -2.00
CA PHE A 26 -5.93 -6.40 -3.28
C PHE A 26 -5.64 -7.83 -3.77
N LEU A 27 -5.21 -8.72 -2.87
CA LEU A 27 -4.96 -10.12 -3.19
C LEU A 27 -6.24 -10.87 -3.55
N ASP A 28 -7.38 -10.53 -2.94
CA ASP A 28 -8.69 -11.11 -3.29
C ASP A 28 -9.10 -10.73 -4.72
N ASP A 29 -8.96 -9.46 -5.10
CA ASP A 29 -9.16 -8.99 -6.48
C ASP A 29 -8.22 -9.72 -7.46
N LEU A 30 -6.93 -9.84 -7.13
CA LEU A 30 -5.95 -10.54 -7.97
C LEU A 30 -6.27 -12.04 -8.10
N ALA A 31 -6.77 -12.67 -7.04
CA ALA A 31 -7.21 -14.06 -7.07
C ALA A 31 -8.44 -14.25 -7.97
N ALA A 32 -9.34 -13.26 -8.00
CA ALA A 32 -10.48 -13.19 -8.93
C ALA A 32 -10.04 -12.91 -10.38
N GLY A 33 -8.82 -12.42 -10.58
CA GLY A 33 -8.27 -12.04 -11.88
C GLY A 33 -8.55 -10.59 -12.27
N GLU A 34 -8.91 -9.76 -11.29
CA GLU A 34 -9.14 -8.33 -11.43
C GLU A 34 -7.90 -7.58 -10.91
N ASN A 35 -7.42 -6.60 -11.68
CA ASN A 35 -6.37 -5.70 -11.20
C ASN A 35 -7.01 -4.37 -10.81
N PRO A 36 -7.04 -4.00 -9.52
CA PRO A 36 -7.61 -2.72 -9.11
C PRO A 36 -6.69 -1.51 -9.42
N GLY A 37 -5.50 -1.73 -10.00
CA GLY A 37 -4.61 -0.67 -10.46
C GLY A 37 -3.77 -0.09 -9.33
N VAL A 38 -3.99 1.17 -8.98
CA VAL A 38 -3.34 1.84 -7.84
C VAL A 38 -4.40 2.17 -6.79
N VAL A 39 -4.35 1.54 -5.63
CA VAL A 39 -5.29 1.76 -4.53
C VAL A 39 -4.65 2.62 -3.47
N VAL A 40 -5.31 3.72 -3.13
CA VAL A 40 -4.94 4.62 -2.03
C VAL A 40 -5.88 4.40 -0.86
N ALA A 41 -5.33 4.13 0.31
CA ALA A 41 -6.03 4.19 1.58
C ALA A 41 -5.46 5.33 2.43
N ILE A 42 -6.35 6.14 3.00
CA ILE A 42 -5.98 7.21 3.93
C ILE A 42 -6.89 7.12 5.15
N GLU A 43 -6.34 7.48 6.31
CA GLU A 43 -7.07 7.48 7.56
C GLU A 43 -6.67 8.67 8.43
N ASP A 44 -7.65 9.22 9.11
CA ASP A 44 -7.44 10.33 10.04
C ASP A 44 -7.26 9.83 11.49
N ALA A 45 -6.93 10.76 12.39
CA ALA A 45 -6.71 10.44 13.81
C ALA A 45 -7.97 9.95 14.55
N ALA A 46 -9.17 10.13 13.98
CA ALA A 46 -10.42 9.57 14.50
C ALA A 46 -10.77 8.19 13.90
N SER A 47 -9.82 7.55 13.20
CA SER A 47 -9.99 6.25 12.55
C SER A 47 -11.08 6.23 11.46
N ASN A 48 -11.40 7.37 10.84
CA ASN A 48 -12.19 7.35 9.61
C ASN A 48 -11.25 7.02 8.45
N ARG A 49 -11.61 6.00 7.67
CA ARG A 49 -10.83 5.50 6.54
C ARG A 49 -11.52 5.83 5.23
N TYR A 50 -10.74 6.24 4.25
CA TYR A 50 -11.18 6.41 2.86
C TYR A 50 -10.26 5.61 1.94
N LEU A 51 -10.86 4.86 1.02
CA LEU A 51 -10.16 4.11 -0.01
C LEU A 51 -10.60 4.56 -1.40
N ALA A 52 -9.64 4.71 -2.31
CA ALA A 52 -9.88 5.02 -3.71
C ALA A 52 -8.97 4.15 -4.59
N ALA A 53 -9.55 3.48 -5.57
CA ALA A 53 -8.81 2.77 -6.62
C ALA A 53 -8.69 3.67 -7.86
N LEU A 54 -7.48 3.76 -8.39
CA LEU A 54 -7.13 4.49 -9.60
C LEU A 54 -6.66 3.48 -10.65
N ASP A 55 -7.55 3.11 -11.57
CA ASP A 55 -7.25 2.27 -12.73
C ASP A 55 -7.53 2.97 -14.07
N GLU A 56 -7.94 4.24 -14.04
CA GLU A 56 -8.43 4.97 -15.22
C GLU A 56 -7.34 5.32 -16.24
N ASP A 57 -6.08 5.43 -15.80
CA ASP A 57 -4.92 5.81 -16.61
C ASP A 57 -3.80 4.75 -16.55
N GLY A 58 -2.67 5.00 -17.22
CA GLY A 58 -1.49 4.15 -17.11
C GLY A 58 -0.90 4.14 -15.69
N GLU A 59 -0.20 3.09 -15.32
CA GLU A 59 0.35 2.85 -13.97
C GLU A 59 1.11 4.07 -13.40
N GLU A 60 1.98 4.70 -14.21
CA GLU A 60 2.73 5.91 -13.81
C GLU A 60 1.81 7.10 -13.49
N ALA A 61 0.74 7.29 -14.26
CA ALA A 61 -0.22 8.36 -14.06
C ALA A 61 -1.09 8.10 -12.83
N CYS A 62 -1.50 6.85 -12.61
CA CYS A 62 -2.24 6.45 -11.41
C CYS A 62 -1.42 6.61 -10.13
N LEU A 63 -0.12 6.28 -10.16
CA LEU A 63 0.81 6.51 -9.04
C LEU A 63 1.01 8.00 -8.75
N GLU A 64 1.20 8.82 -9.79
CA GLU A 64 1.30 10.27 -9.63
C GLU A 64 0.00 10.85 -9.07
N ALA A 65 -1.15 10.42 -9.58
CA ALA A 65 -2.46 10.83 -9.09
C ALA A 65 -2.68 10.43 -7.62
N ALA A 66 -2.30 9.21 -7.24
CA ALA A 66 -2.37 8.71 -5.87
C ALA A 66 -1.54 9.57 -4.89
N THR A 67 -0.28 9.84 -5.25
CA THR A 67 0.64 10.63 -4.43
C THR A 67 0.21 12.10 -4.33
N ASN A 68 -0.24 12.69 -5.44
CA ASN A 68 -0.83 14.03 -5.44
C ASN A 68 -2.11 14.09 -4.62
N PHE A 69 -2.99 13.10 -4.72
CA PHE A 69 -4.22 13.03 -3.94
C PHE A 69 -3.93 13.10 -2.44
N ILE A 70 -3.01 12.29 -1.93
CA ILE A 70 -2.61 12.33 -0.51
C ILE A 70 -2.02 13.70 -0.13
N SER A 71 -1.13 14.25 -0.98
CA SER A 71 -0.50 15.54 -0.72
C SER A 71 -1.48 16.72 -0.72
N GLU A 72 -2.46 16.72 -1.62
CA GLU A 72 -3.50 17.74 -1.73
C GLU A 72 -4.52 17.60 -0.58
N HIS A 73 -4.87 16.37 -0.21
CA HIS A 73 -5.87 16.05 0.80
C HIS A 73 -5.31 15.84 2.21
N LYS A 74 -4.04 16.19 2.48
CA LYS A 74 -3.42 16.09 3.82
C LYS A 74 -4.19 16.75 4.95
N MET A 75 -4.99 17.79 4.66
CA MET A 75 -5.85 18.48 5.64
C MET A 75 -7.22 17.79 5.85
N GLY A 76 -7.49 16.71 5.11
CA GLY A 76 -8.69 15.90 5.15
C GLY A 76 -9.60 16.06 3.93
N LEU A 77 -10.49 15.08 3.75
CA LEU A 77 -11.57 15.08 2.77
C LEU A 77 -12.88 15.44 3.47
N LYS A 78 -13.26 16.72 3.41
CA LYS A 78 -14.48 17.20 4.06
C LYS A 78 -15.76 16.56 3.50
N ASP A 79 -15.78 16.24 2.20
CA ASP A 79 -16.92 15.58 1.55
C ASP A 79 -17.18 14.19 2.14
N GLU A 80 -16.11 13.46 2.41
CA GLU A 80 -16.16 12.09 2.96
C GLU A 80 -16.13 12.05 4.50
N GLY A 81 -16.11 13.21 5.16
CA GLY A 81 -16.00 13.32 6.61
C GLY A 81 -14.62 12.96 7.17
N LEU A 82 -13.60 12.83 6.32
CA LEU A 82 -12.24 12.51 6.73
C LEU A 82 -11.53 13.77 7.27
N GLY A 83 -11.02 13.67 8.49
CA GLY A 83 -10.18 14.70 9.10
C GLY A 83 -8.78 14.78 8.47
N ARG A 84 -7.89 15.56 9.11
CA ARG A 84 -6.47 15.64 8.71
C ARG A 84 -5.89 14.22 8.63
N ILE A 85 -5.31 13.87 7.49
CA ILE A 85 -4.71 12.55 7.26
C ILE A 85 -3.63 12.35 8.32
N ALA A 86 -3.79 11.29 9.11
CA ALA A 86 -2.82 10.89 10.11
C ALA A 86 -1.90 9.79 9.57
N ARG A 87 -2.40 9.00 8.62
CA ARG A 87 -1.70 7.88 8.00
C ARG A 87 -2.26 7.55 6.61
N TYR A 88 -1.42 7.00 5.75
CA TYR A 88 -1.78 6.58 4.40
C TYR A 88 -1.08 5.27 4.01
N ALA A 89 -1.66 4.56 3.05
CA ALA A 89 -1.10 3.43 2.36
C ALA A 89 -1.48 3.51 0.87
N ILE A 90 -0.56 3.13 -0.02
CA ILE A 90 -0.75 3.09 -1.47
C ILE A 90 -0.34 1.69 -1.91
N GLY A 91 -1.28 0.87 -2.38
CA GLY A 91 -1.00 -0.42 -2.98
C GLY A 91 -1.08 -0.36 -4.50
N TYR A 92 -0.17 -1.03 -5.19
CA TYR A 92 -0.19 -1.16 -6.64
C TYR A 92 0.55 -2.42 -7.08
N THR A 93 0.10 -3.02 -8.18
CA THR A 93 0.84 -4.12 -8.79
C THR A 93 2.05 -3.59 -9.55
N GLY A 94 3.16 -4.29 -9.47
CA GLY A 94 4.33 -4.04 -10.28
C GLY A 94 5.16 -5.32 -10.43
N CYS A 95 6.40 -5.16 -10.89
CA CYS A 95 7.35 -6.25 -10.99
C CYS A 95 8.60 -5.95 -10.17
N VAL A 96 9.06 -6.93 -9.41
CA VAL A 96 10.32 -6.86 -8.67
C VAL A 96 11.34 -7.78 -9.31
N GLU A 97 12.57 -7.28 -9.44
CA GLU A 97 13.69 -8.08 -9.94
C GLU A 97 14.37 -8.78 -8.77
N ILE A 98 14.23 -10.11 -8.71
CA ILE A 98 14.85 -10.95 -7.68
C ILE A 98 15.69 -12.02 -8.38
N ASP A 99 16.96 -12.12 -8.01
CA ASP A 99 17.93 -13.10 -8.57
C ASP A 99 18.01 -13.10 -10.11
N GLY A 100 17.72 -11.96 -10.76
CA GLY A 100 17.71 -11.80 -12.22
C GLY A 100 16.43 -12.27 -12.92
N GLY A 101 15.36 -12.57 -12.17
CA GLY A 101 14.01 -12.81 -12.67
C GLY A 101 13.06 -11.68 -12.29
N TYR A 102 12.10 -11.37 -13.16
CA TYR A 102 10.99 -10.47 -12.84
C TYR A 102 9.83 -11.28 -12.29
N HIS A 103 9.39 -10.92 -11.09
CA HIS A 103 8.26 -11.53 -10.41
C HIS A 103 7.17 -10.50 -10.21
N ASP A 104 5.92 -10.90 -10.46
CA ASP A 104 4.76 -10.07 -10.16
C ASP A 104 4.66 -9.87 -8.65
N ALA A 105 4.49 -8.62 -8.24
CA ALA A 105 4.44 -8.24 -6.86
C ALA A 105 3.44 -7.12 -6.62
N LEU A 106 2.75 -7.20 -5.50
CA LEU A 106 1.97 -6.10 -4.96
C LEU A 106 2.91 -5.24 -4.12
N LEU A 107 3.21 -4.04 -4.57
CA LEU A 107 3.95 -3.05 -3.82
C LEU A 107 2.97 -2.24 -2.97
N VAL A 108 3.36 -1.94 -1.74
CA VAL A 108 2.57 -1.16 -0.79
C VAL A 108 3.48 -0.12 -0.14
N SER A 109 3.19 1.17 -0.34
CA SER A 109 3.91 2.28 0.30
C SER A 109 3.03 2.90 1.37
N PHE A 110 3.51 2.98 2.60
CA PHE A 110 2.72 3.41 3.75
C PHE A 110 3.51 4.34 4.68
N PHE A 111 2.77 5.19 5.40
CA PHE A 111 3.34 6.16 6.33
C PHE A 111 2.29 6.59 7.36
N GLU A 112 2.77 6.99 8.53
CA GLU A 112 1.97 7.73 9.51
C GLU A 112 2.76 8.88 10.10
N THR A 113 2.06 9.93 10.51
CA THR A 113 2.64 11.16 11.08
C THR A 113 3.46 10.96 12.37
N THR A 114 3.41 9.77 12.98
CA THR A 114 4.25 9.42 14.14
C THR A 114 5.65 8.94 13.73
N LEU A 115 5.81 8.54 12.46
CA LEU A 115 7.07 8.08 11.88
C LEU A 115 7.90 9.25 11.33
N GLU A 116 9.22 9.05 11.29
CA GLU A 116 10.16 10.00 10.67
C GLU A 116 10.24 9.84 9.15
N SER A 117 10.03 8.62 8.64
CA SER A 117 10.12 8.25 7.22
C SER A 117 8.91 7.41 6.79
N GLY A 118 8.58 7.44 5.50
CA GLY A 118 7.67 6.45 4.89
C GLY A 118 8.38 5.12 4.71
N PHE A 119 7.62 4.05 4.58
CA PHE A 119 8.12 2.71 4.31
C PHE A 119 7.36 2.09 3.16
N SER A 120 7.99 1.16 2.46
CA SER A 120 7.34 0.34 1.47
C SER A 120 7.62 -1.14 1.71
N ALA A 121 6.65 -1.98 1.34
CA ALA A 121 6.74 -3.42 1.35
C ALA A 121 6.24 -3.97 0.02
N TYR A 122 6.62 -5.20 -0.32
CA TYR A 122 6.13 -5.89 -1.49
C TYR A 122 5.70 -7.32 -1.13
N VAL A 123 4.68 -7.81 -1.81
CA VAL A 123 4.17 -9.18 -1.69
C VAL A 123 4.25 -9.82 -3.05
N LEU A 124 5.09 -10.87 -3.18
CA LEU A 124 5.12 -11.66 -4.40
C LEU A 124 3.83 -12.44 -4.54
N TYR A 125 3.27 -12.46 -5.75
CA TYR A 125 2.11 -13.29 -6.07
C TYR A 125 2.30 -14.01 -7.40
N GLU A 126 1.67 -15.18 -7.52
CA GLU A 126 1.70 -16.00 -8.72
C GLU A 126 0.30 -16.60 -8.99
N GLY A 127 -0.02 -16.75 -10.28
CA GLY A 127 -1.30 -17.33 -10.69
C GLY A 127 -2.49 -16.38 -10.54
N MET A 128 -2.32 -15.10 -10.90
CA MET A 128 -3.43 -14.15 -10.99
C MET A 128 -4.60 -14.74 -11.80
N GLY A 129 -5.82 -14.68 -11.26
CA GLY A 129 -7.02 -15.27 -11.87
C GLY A 129 -7.07 -16.80 -11.86
N ALA A 130 -6.15 -17.49 -11.18
CA ALA A 130 -6.17 -18.94 -11.04
C ALA A 130 -7.13 -19.41 -9.93
N GLY A 131 -7.78 -18.51 -9.19
CA GLY A 131 -8.66 -18.83 -8.06
C GLY A 131 -7.91 -19.64 -7.00
N ASP A 132 -8.23 -20.93 -6.89
CA ASP A 132 -7.59 -21.87 -5.93
C ASP A 132 -6.09 -22.08 -6.18
N GLY A 133 -5.60 -21.74 -7.39
CA GLY A 133 -4.18 -21.76 -7.73
C GLY A 133 -3.41 -20.48 -7.44
N PHE A 134 -4.08 -19.44 -6.93
CA PHE A 134 -3.43 -18.18 -6.57
C PHE A 134 -2.57 -18.36 -5.33
N MET A 135 -1.29 -18.00 -5.44
CA MET A 135 -0.32 -18.11 -4.36
C MET A 135 0.30 -16.74 -4.12
N TRP A 136 0.58 -16.43 -2.86
CA TRP A 136 1.26 -15.21 -2.45
C TRP A 136 2.24 -15.52 -1.32
N SER A 137 3.30 -14.74 -1.23
CA SER A 137 4.35 -14.85 -0.20
C SER A 137 4.14 -13.84 0.93
N ASP A 138 4.79 -14.04 2.08
CA ASP A 138 4.78 -13.03 3.14
C ASP A 138 5.29 -11.66 2.65
N PRO A 139 4.75 -10.54 3.17
CA PRO A 139 5.20 -9.20 2.81
C PRO A 139 6.66 -8.97 3.21
N GLU A 140 7.48 -8.58 2.23
CA GLU A 140 8.88 -8.24 2.43
C GLU A 140 9.10 -6.72 2.36
N PRO A 141 10.02 -6.16 3.16
CA PRO A 141 10.32 -4.73 3.09
C PRO A 141 10.97 -4.36 1.76
N ALA A 142 10.42 -3.35 1.08
CA ALA A 142 10.93 -2.81 -0.17
C ALA A 142 11.95 -1.67 0.07
N GLY A 143 11.75 -0.87 1.11
CA GLY A 143 12.68 0.21 1.47
C GLY A 143 12.04 1.34 2.27
N GLU A 144 12.83 2.41 2.47
CA GLU A 144 12.35 3.68 3.02
C GLU A 144 11.90 4.61 1.89
N GLU A 145 10.79 5.29 2.11
CA GLU A 145 10.13 6.20 1.16
C GLU A 145 10.08 7.62 1.75
N THR A 146 9.98 8.62 0.88
CA THR A 146 9.78 10.00 1.33
C THR A 146 8.33 10.20 1.76
N PRO A 147 8.06 10.70 2.99
CA PRO A 147 6.69 10.92 3.44
C PRO A 147 6.00 12.01 2.63
N LEU A 148 4.74 11.78 2.29
CA LEU A 148 3.93 12.71 1.49
C LEU A 148 3.21 13.78 2.32
N ILE A 149 3.11 13.62 3.64
CA ILE A 149 2.34 14.49 4.55
C ILE A 149 3.11 14.99 5.77
#